data_AF-A0AB36V0K2-F1
#
_entry.id   AF-A0AB36V0K2-F1
#
_cell.length_a   1.000
_cell.length_b   1.000
_cell.length_c   1.000
_cell.angle_alpha   90.00
_cell.angle_beta   90.00
_cell.angle_gamma   90.00
#
_symmetry.space_group_name_H-M   'P 1'
#
loop_
_entity.id
_entity.type
_entity.pdbx_description
1 polymer ?
#
loop_
_entity_poly.entity_id
_entity_poly.type
_entity_poly.pdbx_seq_one_letter_code
_entity_poly.pdbx_strand_id
1 'polypeptide(L)'
;LEEYALQITVITEETVLNRIKEILISGLQAGTEPAHLVESVQAAAEVALGAAHATTIVRTEMSKMYNAARLARYTSPENKGFVVALQYDAIIDNRTTHICNHLDGRIIAIDRMDLIMEYSPPNHFQCRSVWLPVTKFEL
;
A
#
# COMPACT_ATOMS: atom_id res chain seq x y z
N LEU A 1 2.74 -14.82 44.18
CA LEU A 1 3.97 -14.20 43.62
C LEU A 1 3.80 -13.96 42.12
N GLU A 2 3.30 -14.92 41.35
CA GLU A 2 2.88 -14.69 39.95
C GLU A 2 1.72 -13.69 39.83
N GLU A 3 0.83 -13.62 40.81
CA GLU A 3 -0.28 -12.65 40.86
C GLU A 3 0.14 -11.17 41.11
N TYR A 4 1.43 -10.93 41.38
CA TYR A 4 2.02 -9.58 41.54
C TYR A 4 2.95 -9.21 40.38
N ALA A 5 3.12 -10.09 39.39
CA ALA A 5 3.92 -9.80 38.22
C ALA A 5 3.06 -9.10 37.16
N LEU A 6 3.22 -7.78 37.06
CA LEU A 6 2.78 -6.92 35.96
C LEU A 6 1.26 -6.90 35.68
N GLN A 7 0.52 -6.08 36.44
CA GLN A 7 -0.71 -5.41 35.95
C GLN A 7 -0.37 -4.12 35.16
N ILE A 8 0.79 -4.07 34.51
CA ILE A 8 1.24 -2.88 33.78
C ILE A 8 0.79 -3.03 32.33
N THR A 9 -0.19 -2.21 31.93
CA THR A 9 -0.58 -1.86 30.55
C THR A 9 -0.17 -2.88 29.49
N VAL A 10 -1.13 -3.72 29.08
CA VAL A 10 -0.89 -4.74 28.05
C VAL A 10 -0.53 -4.05 26.72
N ILE A 11 0.76 -3.87 26.46
CA ILE A 11 1.24 -3.64 25.10
C ILE A 11 1.08 -4.99 24.40
N THR A 12 -0.05 -5.20 23.73
CA THR A 12 -0.29 -6.36 22.87
C THR A 12 0.33 -6.13 21.49
N GLU A 13 0.54 -7.22 20.73
CA GLU A 13 0.81 -7.14 19.30
C GLU A 13 -0.24 -6.28 18.56
N GLU A 14 -1.51 -6.42 18.94
CA GLU A 14 -2.61 -5.59 18.42
C GLU A 14 -2.41 -4.09 18.71
N THR A 15 -1.94 -3.73 19.91
CA THR A 15 -1.66 -2.32 20.27
C THR A 15 -0.55 -1.75 19.40
N VAL A 16 0.50 -2.54 19.13
CA VAL A 16 1.61 -2.15 18.24
C VAL A 16 1.11 -1.97 16.80
N LEU A 17 0.33 -2.92 16.28
CA LEU A 17 -0.24 -2.85 14.93
C LEU A 17 -1.14 -1.62 14.75
N ASN A 18 -1.99 -1.32 15.72
CA ASN A 18 -2.87 -0.16 15.66
C ASN A 18 -2.09 1.16 15.65
N ARG A 19 -1.03 1.29 16.45
CA ARG A 19 -0.15 2.47 16.42
C ARG A 19 0.53 2.65 15.07
N ILE A 20 1.08 1.58 14.48
CA ILE A 20 1.70 1.62 13.15
C ILE A 20 0.68 2.07 12.11
N LYS A 21 -0.54 1.52 12.16
CA LYS A 21 -1.63 1.88 11.26
C LYS A 21 -2.00 3.37 11.38
N GLU A 22 -2.11 3.89 12.59
CA GLU A 22 -2.38 5.32 12.84
C GLU A 22 -1.29 6.20 12.23
N ILE A 23 -0.01 5.88 12.47
CA ILE A 23 1.13 6.61 11.88
C ILE A 23 1.05 6.65 10.36
N LEU A 24 0.77 5.50 9.72
CA LEU A 24 0.67 5.41 8.26
C LEU A 24 -0.52 6.20 7.70
N ILE A 25 -1.70 6.11 8.34
CA ILE A 25 -2.90 6.85 7.92
C ILE A 25 -2.66 8.36 8.05
N SER A 26 -2.16 8.81 9.20
CA SER A 26 -1.86 10.22 9.43
C SER A 26 -0.79 10.73 8.47
N GLY A 27 0.26 9.94 8.22
CA GLY A 27 1.30 10.26 7.25
C GLY A 27 0.76 10.40 5.83
N LEU A 28 -0.12 9.49 5.41
CA LEU A 28 -0.78 9.59 4.10
C LEU A 28 -1.63 10.85 3.98
N GLN A 29 -2.46 11.14 4.99
CA GLN A 29 -3.35 12.32 5.00
C GLN A 29 -2.56 13.63 4.97
N ALA A 30 -1.41 13.67 5.64
CA ALA A 30 -0.51 14.82 5.65
C ALA A 30 0.34 14.94 4.36
N GLY A 31 0.32 13.94 3.47
CA GLY A 31 1.16 13.91 2.28
C GLY A 31 2.65 13.67 2.59
N THR A 32 2.95 13.08 3.75
CA THR A 32 4.32 12.80 4.18
C THR A 32 4.97 11.76 3.29
N GLU A 33 6.22 12.01 2.87
CA GLU A 33 6.98 11.03 2.10
C GLU A 33 7.23 9.75 2.94
N PRO A 34 7.05 8.55 2.37
CA PRO A 34 7.24 7.29 3.09
C PRO A 34 8.60 7.17 3.80
N ALA A 35 9.68 7.72 3.25
CA ALA A 35 11.00 7.69 3.87
C ALA A 35 11.01 8.32 5.29
N HIS A 36 10.21 9.37 5.51
CA HIS A 36 10.14 10.07 6.79
C HIS A 36 9.26 9.36 7.84
N LEU A 37 8.51 8.32 7.46
CA LEU A 37 7.68 7.54 8.38
C LEU A 37 8.43 6.35 9.00
N VAL A 38 9.59 6.00 8.47
CA VAL A 38 10.35 4.79 8.86
C VAL A 38 10.73 4.82 10.33
N GLU A 39 11.29 5.93 10.81
CA GLU A 39 11.70 6.06 12.23
C GLU A 39 10.50 5.98 13.17
N SER A 40 9.37 6.59 12.80
CA SER A 40 8.14 6.54 13.60
C SER A 40 7.56 5.13 13.67
N VAL A 41 7.53 4.41 12.55
CA VAL A 41 7.08 3.00 12.52
C VAL A 41 8.02 2.10 13.30
N GLN A 42 9.33 2.32 13.20
CA GLN A 42 10.31 1.60 13.99
C GLN A 42 10.12 1.84 15.50
N ALA A 43 9.96 3.10 15.90
CA ALA A 43 9.73 3.46 17.30
C ALA A 43 8.43 2.85 17.85
N ALA A 44 7.38 2.80 17.03
CA ALA A 44 6.10 2.19 17.41
C ALA A 44 6.18 0.68 17.63
N ALA A 45 7.12 0.01 16.94
CA ALA A 45 7.39 -1.42 17.07
C ALA A 45 8.45 -1.78 18.13
N GLU A 46 8.96 -0.79 18.87
CA GLU A 46 10.01 -0.94 19.89
C GLU A 46 11.27 -1.67 19.35
N VAL A 47 12.02 -2.36 20.23
CA VAL A 47 13.30 -3.04 19.88
C VAL A 47 13.10 -4.22 18.91
N ALA A 48 11.87 -4.59 18.59
CA ALA A 48 11.56 -5.76 17.79
C ALA A 48 11.80 -5.57 16.28
N LEU A 49 11.88 -4.33 15.78
CA LEU A 49 11.91 -4.06 14.34
C LEU A 49 13.18 -3.29 13.91
N GLY A 50 13.97 -3.89 13.03
CA GLY A 50 15.09 -3.19 12.38
C GLY A 50 14.62 -2.20 11.31
N ALA A 51 15.42 -1.16 11.03
CA ALA A 51 15.08 -0.11 10.05
C ALA A 51 14.73 -0.64 8.65
N ALA A 52 15.39 -1.71 8.19
CA ALA A 52 15.09 -2.34 6.90
C ALA A 52 13.68 -2.97 6.86
N HIS A 53 13.24 -3.54 7.99
CA HIS A 53 11.90 -4.11 8.10
C HIS A 53 10.87 -2.98 8.24
N ALA A 54 11.13 -1.94 9.04
CA ALA A 54 10.29 -0.75 9.11
C ALA A 54 10.08 -0.12 7.72
N THR A 55 11.15 0.01 6.94
CA THR A 55 11.11 0.50 5.55
C THR A 55 10.23 -0.38 4.67
N THR A 56 10.29 -1.70 4.85
CA THR A 56 9.46 -2.65 4.09
C THR A 56 7.98 -2.46 4.40
N ILE A 57 7.62 -2.34 5.68
CA ILE A 57 6.25 -2.10 6.13
C ILE A 57 5.74 -0.80 5.54
N VAL A 58 6.47 0.30 5.79
CA VAL A 58 6.07 1.65 5.35
C VAL A 58 5.86 1.69 3.84
N ARG A 59 6.82 1.19 3.05
CA ARG A 59 6.69 1.22 1.58
C ARG A 59 5.53 0.36 1.07
N THR A 60 5.32 -0.82 1.66
CA THR A 60 4.28 -1.75 1.21
C THR A 60 2.89 -1.22 1.55
N GLU A 61 2.67 -0.78 2.79
CA GLU A 61 1.36 -0.27 3.23
C GLU A 61 1.02 1.06 2.56
N MET A 62 1.98 1.98 2.44
CA MET A 62 1.74 3.24 1.72
C MET A 62 1.38 2.97 0.24
N SER A 63 2.12 2.06 -0.43
CA SER A 63 1.81 1.67 -1.81
C SER A 63 0.39 1.10 -1.95
N LYS A 64 -0.03 0.26 -1.01
CA LYS A 64 -1.39 -0.29 -0.93
C LYS A 64 -2.45 0.81 -0.82
N MET A 65 -2.24 1.76 0.09
CA MET A 65 -3.18 2.86 0.31
C MET A 65 -3.27 3.79 -0.91
N TYR A 66 -2.13 4.11 -1.54
CA TYR A 66 -2.12 4.93 -2.76
C TYR A 66 -2.84 4.25 -3.92
N ASN A 67 -2.65 2.95 -4.12
CA ASN A 67 -3.35 2.20 -5.16
C ASN A 67 -4.85 2.10 -4.88
N ALA A 68 -5.26 1.89 -3.63
CA ALA A 68 -6.67 1.95 -3.24
C ALA A 68 -7.29 3.33 -3.52
N ALA A 69 -6.57 4.42 -3.20
CA ALA A 69 -7.03 5.78 -3.48
C ALA A 69 -7.12 6.07 -4.99
N ARG A 70 -6.18 5.56 -5.80
CA ARG A 70 -6.22 5.63 -7.27
C ARG A 70 -7.47 4.94 -7.80
N LEU A 71 -7.71 3.69 -7.39
CA LEU A 71 -8.89 2.94 -7.79
C LEU A 71 -10.18 3.68 -7.43
N ALA A 72 -10.33 4.09 -6.16
CA ALA A 72 -11.51 4.83 -5.71
C ALA A 72 -11.76 6.09 -6.55
N ARG A 73 -10.70 6.82 -6.92
CA ARG A 73 -10.82 7.97 -7.81
C ARG A 73 -11.24 7.55 -9.21
N TYR A 74 -10.60 6.56 -9.82
CA TYR A 74 -10.84 6.16 -11.21
C TYR A 74 -12.21 5.51 -11.42
N THR A 75 -12.73 4.82 -10.41
CA THR A 75 -14.05 4.18 -10.43
C THR A 75 -15.16 5.09 -9.91
N SER A 76 -14.85 6.33 -9.56
CA SER A 76 -15.85 7.28 -9.05
C SER A 76 -16.93 7.55 -10.11
N PRO A 77 -18.22 7.54 -9.73
CA PRO A 77 -19.32 7.95 -10.62
C PRO A 77 -19.13 9.36 -11.19
N GLU A 78 -18.40 10.24 -10.49
CA GLU A 78 -18.09 11.60 -10.92
C GLU A 78 -17.27 11.65 -12.22
N ASN A 79 -16.52 10.58 -12.53
CA ASN A 79 -15.77 10.49 -13.78
C ASN A 79 -16.67 10.31 -15.01
N LYS A 80 -17.96 9.97 -14.86
CA LYS A 80 -18.94 9.84 -15.96
C LYS A 80 -18.41 9.02 -17.15
N GLY A 81 -17.73 7.90 -16.87
CA GLY A 81 -17.15 7.03 -17.90
C GLY A 81 -15.92 7.61 -18.62
N PHE A 82 -15.25 8.61 -18.03
CA PHE A 82 -14.02 9.18 -18.58
C PHE A 82 -12.87 8.17 -18.59
N VAL A 83 -12.70 7.42 -17.48
CA VAL A 83 -11.77 6.29 -17.38
C VAL A 83 -12.51 5.03 -17.79
N VAL A 84 -11.96 4.32 -18.79
CA VAL A 84 -12.59 3.15 -19.42
C VAL A 84 -11.81 1.86 -19.19
N ALA A 85 -10.52 1.98 -18.85
CA ALA A 85 -9.67 0.87 -18.47
C ALA A 85 -8.57 1.34 -17.52
N LEU A 86 -7.85 0.39 -16.92
CA LEU A 86 -6.66 0.64 -16.11
C LEU A 86 -5.49 -0.11 -16.71
N GLN A 87 -4.36 0.57 -16.85
CA GLN A 87 -3.08 -0.04 -17.20
C GLN A 87 -2.29 -0.35 -15.93
N TYR A 88 -1.78 -1.57 -15.83
CA TYR A 88 -0.82 -1.94 -14.80
C TYR A 88 0.57 -1.43 -15.21
N ASP A 89 1.15 -0.53 -14.41
CA ASP A 89 2.46 0.06 -14.65
C ASP A 89 3.42 -0.40 -13.56
N ALA A 90 4.49 -1.10 -13.94
CA ALA A 90 5.52 -1.57 -13.03
C ALA A 90 6.85 -0.90 -13.34
N ILE A 91 7.53 -0.41 -12.30
CA ILE A 91 8.95 -0.07 -12.43
C ILE A 91 9.74 -1.37 -12.66
N ILE A 92 10.31 -1.53 -13.85
CA ILE A 92 11.11 -2.71 -14.24
C ILE A 92 12.57 -2.52 -13.83
N ASP A 93 12.98 -3.18 -12.74
CA ASP A 93 14.37 -3.25 -12.30
C ASP A 93 14.67 -4.58 -11.57
N ASN A 94 15.79 -4.64 -10.86
CA ASN A 94 16.25 -5.82 -10.15
C ASN A 94 15.35 -6.29 -8.99
N ARG A 95 14.34 -5.52 -8.59
CA ARG A 95 13.38 -5.86 -7.53
C ARG A 95 12.03 -6.31 -8.09
N THR A 96 11.85 -6.27 -9.41
CA THR A 96 10.61 -6.64 -10.08
C THR A 96 10.49 -8.15 -10.14
N THR A 97 9.39 -8.69 -9.62
CA THR A 97 9.11 -10.13 -9.63
C THR A 97 8.44 -10.56 -10.94
N HIS A 98 8.34 -11.87 -11.18
CA HIS A 98 7.69 -12.42 -12.39
C HIS A 98 6.24 -11.95 -12.57
N ILE A 99 5.48 -11.79 -11.48
CA ILE A 99 4.09 -11.33 -11.54
C ILE A 99 4.01 -9.88 -12.05
N CYS A 100 4.83 -8.97 -11.52
CA CYS A 100 4.84 -7.57 -11.96
C CYS A 100 5.33 -7.43 -13.39
N ASN A 101 6.37 -8.20 -13.79
CA ASN A 101 6.83 -8.24 -15.18
C ASN A 101 5.76 -8.77 -16.14
N HIS A 102 4.98 -9.77 -15.72
CA HIS A 102 3.92 -10.33 -16.56
C HIS A 102 2.75 -9.35 -16.74
N LEU A 103 2.43 -8.60 -15.68
CA LEU A 103 1.33 -7.64 -15.67
C LEU A 103 1.71 -6.29 -16.29
N ASP A 104 2.99 -5.95 -16.34
CA ASP A 104 3.45 -4.67 -16.87
C ASP A 104 2.87 -4.37 -18.27
N GLY A 105 2.31 -3.17 -18.41
CA GLY A 105 1.65 -2.68 -19.61
C GLY A 105 0.28 -3.31 -19.90
N ARG A 106 -0.19 -4.31 -19.14
CA ARG A 106 -1.52 -4.91 -19.33
C ARG A 106 -2.62 -3.89 -19.08
N ILE A 107 -3.58 -3.83 -19.99
CA ILE A 107 -4.77 -2.97 -19.88
C ILE A 107 -5.96 -3.85 -19.54
N ILE A 108 -6.67 -3.51 -18.47
CA ILE A 108 -7.85 -4.21 -17.97
C ILE A 108 -9.04 -3.24 -18.02
N ALA A 109 -10.12 -3.65 -18.67
CA ALA A 109 -11.34 -2.85 -18.76
C ALA A 109 -11.88 -2.51 -17.35
N ILE A 110 -12.40 -1.29 -17.18
CA ILE A 110 -12.81 -0.78 -15.86
C ILE A 110 -13.99 -1.56 -15.25
N ASP A 111 -14.76 -2.27 -16.09
CA ASP A 111 -15.85 -3.15 -15.69
C ASP A 111 -15.39 -4.52 -15.19
N ARG A 112 -14.13 -4.90 -15.44
CA ARG A 112 -13.48 -6.12 -14.93
C ARG A 112 -12.85 -5.90 -13.56
N MET A 113 -13.67 -5.42 -12.63
CA MET A 113 -13.22 -5.12 -11.26
C MET A 113 -12.73 -6.35 -10.50
N ASP A 114 -13.24 -7.54 -10.86
CA ASP A 114 -12.74 -8.82 -10.37
C ASP A 114 -11.22 -8.96 -10.58
N LEU A 115 -10.77 -8.72 -11.81
CA LEU A 115 -9.35 -8.82 -12.18
C LEU A 115 -8.52 -7.66 -11.63
N ILE A 116 -9.07 -6.45 -11.64
CA ILE A 116 -8.39 -5.26 -11.09
C ILE A 116 -8.09 -5.48 -9.61
N MET A 117 -9.04 -6.01 -8.84
CA MET A 117 -8.87 -6.29 -7.42
C MET A 117 -7.92 -7.47 -7.16
N GLU A 118 -7.96 -8.52 -7.99
CA GLU A 118 -7.03 -9.65 -7.92
C GLU A 118 -5.58 -9.20 -8.09
N TYR A 119 -5.31 -8.32 -9.06
CA TYR A 119 -3.96 -7.89 -9.39
C TYR A 119 -3.54 -6.56 -8.76
N SER A 120 -4.37 -5.95 -7.92
CA SER A 120 -4.09 -4.62 -7.40
C SER A 120 -2.81 -4.62 -6.55
N PRO A 121 -1.81 -3.77 -6.88
CA PRO A 121 -0.59 -3.68 -6.10
C PRO A 121 -0.85 -3.26 -4.63
N PRO A 122 0.03 -3.67 -3.69
CA PRO A 122 1.30 -4.37 -3.89
C PRO A 122 1.15 -5.90 -4.06
N ASN A 123 1.78 -6.47 -5.08
CA ASN A 123 1.78 -7.93 -5.32
C ASN A 123 2.94 -8.67 -4.62
N HIS A 124 3.85 -7.92 -4.00
CA HIS A 124 4.96 -8.41 -3.20
C HIS A 124 5.47 -7.28 -2.30
N PHE A 125 6.34 -7.61 -1.32
CA PHE A 125 6.96 -6.59 -0.48
C PHE A 125 7.75 -5.57 -1.30
N GLN A 126 7.59 -4.30 -0.94
CA GLN A 126 8.22 -3.17 -1.62
C GLN A 126 7.93 -3.09 -3.14
N CYS A 127 6.78 -3.60 -3.57
CA CYS A 127 6.25 -3.44 -4.93
C CYS A 127 6.07 -1.96 -5.25
N ARG A 128 6.47 -1.57 -6.47
CA ARG A 128 6.34 -0.19 -7.00
C ARG A 128 5.49 -0.16 -8.26
N SER A 129 4.52 -1.06 -8.34
CA SER A 129 3.54 -1.06 -9.40
C SER A 129 2.37 -0.16 -9.02
N VAL A 130 1.74 0.45 -10.02
CA VAL A 130 0.58 1.31 -9.85
C VAL A 130 -0.46 1.06 -10.93
N TRP A 131 -1.69 1.48 -10.65
CA TRP A 131 -2.72 1.65 -11.69
C TRP A 131 -2.61 3.03 -12.35
N LEU A 132 -2.51 3.04 -13.67
CA LEU A 132 -2.67 4.22 -14.52
C LEU A 132 -4.05 4.19 -15.19
N PRO A 133 -4.76 5.32 -15.25
CA PRO A 133 -6.04 5.37 -15.92
C PRO A 133 -5.84 5.39 -17.44
N VAL A 134 -6.65 4.61 -18.16
CA VAL A 134 -6.80 4.72 -19.61
C VAL A 134 -8.13 5.39 -19.88
N THR A 135 -8.08 6.53 -20.56
CA THR A 135 -9.23 7.37 -20.85
C THR A 135 -9.87 6.97 -22.18
N LYS A 136 -11.13 7.37 -22.38
CA LYS A 136 -11.86 7.13 -23.64
C LYS A 136 -11.22 7.75 -24.90
N PHE A 137 -10.18 8.57 -24.75
CA PHE A 137 -9.46 9.21 -25.87
C PHE A 137 -8.15 8.50 -26.22
N GLU A 138 -7.73 7.51 -25.43
CA GLU A 138 -6.49 6.75 -25.61
C GLU A 138 -6.75 5.35 -26.20
N LEU A 139 -8.02 5.01 -26.45
CA LEU A 139 -8.47 3.79 -27.16
C LEU A 139 -8.87 4.10 -28.60
#